data_AF-A0A5J5EYY4-F1
#
_entry.id   AF-A0A5J5EYY4-F1
#
_cell.length_a   1.000
_cell.length_b   1.000
_cell.length_c   1.000
_cell.angle_alpha   90.00
_cell.angle_beta   90.00
_cell.angle_gamma   90.00
#
_symmetry.space_group_name_H-M   'P 1'
#
loop_
_entity.id
_entity.type
_entity.pdbx_description
1 polymer ?
#
loop_
_entity_poly.entity_id
_entity_poly.type
_entity_poly.pdbx_seq_one_letter_code
_entity_poly.pdbx_strand_id
1 'polypeptide(L)'
;MVSSISRSLPAPAVKPPPPHYQSLLTPLLHRRFVNAFFVCGAFCYFLAFLISDKSRFLWTLFPVMLFKSILLGLFSAMPILLLRIHQLHVGKRVQPSPFLAFQRAIGSFSTYTTIFIYALSSLVFAAIYLASSSPNDQLGILVEGRIHERPRLNERFLYLVFFATYLGFLQGIYHIANDRARLTFPEEPIASAQDAARQQFPNIAWNVGLNVLIGTVSGPLVYLPFRHPIWSWTLWFARRFYWLNRSAVLPSFPVGPGLFIRSAVLAAMIVLISEVAHMAFISFFIEDPFKHGKVITDKSMDPNGTLVTGLRSANKPL
;
A
#
# COMPACT_ATOMS: atom_id res chain seq x y z
N MET A 1 -49.37 -41.05 -57.67
CA MET A 1 -49.13 -39.73 -57.06
C MET A 1 -48.46 -39.94 -55.72
N VAL A 2 -47.16 -39.66 -55.61
CA VAL A 2 -46.41 -39.76 -54.35
C VAL A 2 -46.23 -38.34 -53.82
N SER A 3 -46.90 -38.00 -52.73
CA SER A 3 -46.77 -36.69 -52.09
C SER A 3 -45.39 -36.61 -51.42
N SER A 4 -44.55 -35.72 -51.93
CA SER A 4 -43.29 -35.36 -51.28
C SER A 4 -43.59 -34.57 -50.02
N ILE A 5 -43.52 -35.24 -48.87
CA ILE A 5 -43.58 -34.59 -47.55
C ILE A 5 -42.22 -33.92 -47.37
N SER A 6 -42.13 -32.63 -47.71
CA SER A 6 -41.01 -31.79 -47.30
C SER A 6 -41.01 -31.76 -45.77
N ARG A 7 -40.17 -32.58 -45.14
CA ARG A 7 -39.87 -32.46 -43.71
C ARG A 7 -39.18 -31.11 -43.51
N SER A 8 -39.95 -30.08 -43.19
CA SER A 8 -39.42 -28.84 -42.67
C SER A 8 -38.68 -29.19 -41.38
N LEU A 9 -37.35 -29.01 -41.40
CA LEU A 9 -36.56 -29.15 -40.19
C LEU A 9 -37.10 -28.16 -39.16
N PRO A 10 -37.37 -28.59 -37.92
CA PRO A 10 -37.80 -27.66 -36.87
C PRO A 10 -36.76 -26.56 -36.72
N ALA A 11 -37.24 -25.32 -36.56
CA ALA A 11 -36.35 -24.17 -36.38
C ALA A 11 -35.36 -24.48 -35.24
N PRO A 12 -34.05 -24.21 -35.43
CA PRO A 12 -33.06 -24.52 -34.41
C PRO A 12 -33.44 -23.81 -33.12
N ALA A 13 -33.46 -24.57 -32.01
CA ALA A 13 -33.77 -24.02 -30.70
C ALA A 13 -32.86 -22.81 -30.44
N VAL A 14 -33.48 -21.68 -30.02
CA VAL A 14 -32.76 -20.45 -29.70
C VAL A 14 -31.80 -20.77 -28.57
N LYS A 15 -30.49 -20.80 -28.88
CA LYS A 15 -29.47 -21.00 -27.85
C LYS A 15 -29.51 -19.79 -26.90
N PRO A 16 -29.46 -20.02 -25.58
CA PRO A 16 -29.34 -18.92 -24.64
C PRO A 16 -28.07 -18.10 -24.96
N PRO A 17 -28.10 -16.77 -24.79
CA PRO A 17 -26.94 -15.95 -25.07
C PRO A 17 -25.75 -16.40 -24.19
N PRO A 18 -24.51 -16.38 -24.72
CA PRO A 18 -23.35 -16.75 -23.93
C PRO A 18 -23.22 -15.81 -22.72
N PRO A 19 -22.80 -16.31 -21.55
CA PRO A 19 -22.56 -15.45 -20.40
C PRO A 19 -21.46 -14.45 -20.71
N HIS A 20 -21.56 -13.26 -20.13
CA HIS A 20 -20.58 -12.20 -20.37
C HIS A 20 -19.25 -12.52 -19.67
N TYR A 21 -18.13 -12.37 -20.36
CA TYR A 21 -16.79 -12.67 -19.82
C TYR A 21 -16.52 -12.03 -18.45
N GLN A 22 -16.98 -10.79 -18.22
CA GLN A 22 -16.77 -10.09 -16.95
C GLN A 22 -17.43 -10.80 -15.75
N SER A 23 -18.54 -11.52 -15.94
CA SER A 23 -19.16 -12.25 -14.82
C SER A 23 -18.30 -13.41 -14.33
N LEU A 24 -17.43 -13.95 -15.19
CA LEU A 24 -16.44 -14.97 -14.84
C LEU A 24 -15.15 -14.36 -14.30
N LEU A 25 -14.75 -13.19 -14.80
CA LEU A 25 -13.50 -12.52 -14.43
C LEU A 25 -13.57 -11.84 -13.06
N THR A 26 -14.62 -11.07 -12.78
CA THR A 26 -14.78 -10.32 -11.53
C THR A 26 -14.61 -11.17 -10.27
N PRO A 27 -15.27 -12.34 -10.11
CA PRO A 27 -15.08 -13.16 -8.92
C PRO A 27 -13.65 -13.72 -8.79
N LEU A 28 -12.96 -13.95 -9.90
CA LEU A 28 -11.56 -14.39 -9.89
C LEU A 28 -10.62 -13.27 -9.42
N LEU A 29 -10.79 -12.06 -9.96
CA LEU A 29 -10.02 -10.89 -9.54
C LEU A 29 -10.30 -10.54 -8.07
N HIS A 30 -11.56 -10.64 -7.64
CA HIS A 30 -11.91 -10.42 -6.24
C HIS A 30 -11.24 -11.45 -5.32
N ARG A 31 -11.24 -12.74 -5.68
CA ARG A 31 -10.53 -13.78 -4.91
C ARG A 31 -9.02 -13.51 -4.84
N ARG A 32 -8.40 -13.09 -5.95
CA ARG A 32 -6.97 -12.73 -6.00
C ARG A 32 -6.67 -11.54 -5.09
N PHE A 33 -7.52 -10.52 -5.11
CA PHE A 33 -7.42 -9.37 -4.22
C PHE A 33 -7.57 -9.76 -2.75
N VAL A 34 -8.55 -10.60 -2.41
CA VAL A 34 -8.75 -11.10 -1.05
C VAL A 34 -7.54 -11.90 -0.58
N ASN A 35 -6.95 -12.74 -1.42
CA ASN A 35 -5.71 -13.45 -1.10
C ASN A 35 -4.54 -12.48 -0.84
N ALA A 36 -4.38 -11.46 -1.69
CA ALA A 36 -3.36 -10.41 -1.50
C ALA A 36 -3.58 -9.66 -0.17
N PHE A 37 -4.83 -9.34 0.14
CA PHE A 37 -5.23 -8.70 1.39
C PHE A 37 -4.90 -9.58 2.60
N PHE A 38 -5.17 -10.88 2.55
CA PHE A 38 -4.81 -11.81 3.62
C PHE A 38 -3.30 -11.89 3.86
N VAL A 39 -2.49 -11.94 2.81
CA VAL A 39 -1.02 -11.91 2.93
C VAL A 39 -0.55 -10.60 3.58
N CYS A 40 -1.10 -9.46 3.16
CA CYS A 40 -0.79 -8.17 3.77
C CYS A 40 -1.24 -8.12 5.23
N GLY A 41 -2.42 -8.66 5.55
CA GLY A 41 -2.94 -8.74 6.91
C GLY A 41 -2.06 -9.59 7.82
N ALA A 42 -1.59 -10.74 7.35
CA ALA A 42 -0.64 -11.59 8.07
C ALA A 42 0.69 -10.86 8.32
N PHE A 43 1.18 -10.09 7.34
CA PHE A 43 2.36 -9.26 7.51
C PHE A 43 2.15 -8.10 8.50
N CYS A 44 0.98 -7.46 8.48
CA CYS A 44 0.61 -6.43 9.45
C CYS A 44 0.52 -7.00 10.88
N TYR A 45 0.07 -8.24 11.03
CA TYR A 45 0.07 -8.95 12.32
C TYR A 45 1.50 -9.17 12.83
N PHE A 46 2.41 -9.58 11.96
CA PHE A 46 3.83 -9.69 12.29
C PHE A 46 4.45 -8.34 12.69
N LEU A 47 4.17 -7.26 11.95
CA LEU A 47 4.64 -5.91 12.31
C LEU A 47 4.04 -5.42 13.64
N ALA A 48 2.76 -5.68 13.89
CA ALA A 48 2.11 -5.34 15.15
C ALA A 48 2.78 -6.04 16.35
N PHE A 49 3.23 -7.28 16.17
CA PHE A 49 4.02 -8.02 17.17
C PHE A 49 5.39 -7.35 17.41
N LEU A 50 6.08 -6.93 16.34
CA LEU A 50 7.40 -6.29 16.46
C LEU A 50 7.36 -4.93 17.17
N ILE A 51 6.28 -4.16 16.96
CA ILE A 51 6.12 -2.81 17.51
C ILE A 51 5.59 -2.82 18.96
N SER A 52 4.94 -3.91 19.39
CA SER A 52 4.30 -3.95 20.69
C SER A 52 5.30 -4.12 21.84
N ASP A 53 5.07 -3.38 22.93
CA ASP A 53 5.82 -3.53 24.18
C ASP A 53 5.55 -4.92 24.79
N LYS A 54 6.62 -5.68 25.00
CA LYS A 54 6.59 -7.08 25.47
C LYS A 54 6.46 -7.21 26.98
N SER A 55 6.32 -6.10 27.71
CA SER A 55 6.18 -6.07 29.17
C SER A 55 5.01 -6.91 29.71
N ARG A 56 3.98 -7.20 28.91
CA ARG A 56 2.84 -8.07 29.28
C ARG A 56 2.55 -9.14 28.21
N PHE A 57 3.44 -10.12 28.09
CA PHE A 57 3.44 -11.16 27.04
C PHE A 57 2.05 -11.71 26.63
N LEU A 58 1.22 -12.12 27.60
CA LEU A 58 -0.11 -12.72 27.33
C LEU A 58 -1.15 -11.70 26.81
N TRP A 59 -1.11 -10.45 27.28
CA TRP A 59 -2.02 -9.39 26.81
C TRP A 59 -1.55 -8.77 25.48
N THR A 60 -0.26 -8.88 25.17
CA THR A 60 0.26 -8.58 23.84
C THR A 60 -0.16 -9.58 22.80
N LEU A 61 -0.36 -10.87 23.11
CA LEU A 61 -0.55 -11.88 22.06
C LEU A 61 -1.94 -11.83 21.39
N PHE A 62 -3.00 -11.48 22.12
CA PHE A 62 -4.38 -11.61 21.61
C PHE A 62 -5.11 -10.27 21.40
N PRO A 63 -5.63 -9.55 22.42
CA PRO A 63 -6.54 -8.44 22.17
C PRO A 63 -5.85 -7.18 21.61
N VAL A 64 -4.72 -6.77 22.19
CA VAL A 64 -4.04 -5.51 21.82
C VAL A 64 -3.37 -5.62 20.45
N MET A 65 -2.72 -6.75 20.17
CA MET A 65 -2.03 -6.95 18.90
C MET A 65 -2.97 -7.19 17.74
N LEU A 66 -4.09 -7.89 17.96
CA LEU A 66 -5.11 -8.03 16.91
C LEU A 66 -5.70 -6.67 16.54
N PHE A 67 -6.03 -5.83 17.53
CA PHE A 67 -6.53 -4.48 17.28
C PHE A 67 -5.52 -3.63 16.49
N LYS A 68 -4.24 -3.61 16.92
CA LYS A 68 -3.17 -2.90 16.20
C LYS A 68 -2.95 -3.45 14.79
N SER A 69 -2.99 -4.77 14.63
CA SER A 69 -2.86 -5.44 13.32
C SER A 69 -4.00 -5.05 12.39
N ILE A 70 -5.24 -5.02 12.87
CA ILE A 70 -6.41 -4.59 12.09
C ILE A 70 -6.25 -3.13 11.69
N LEU A 71 -5.83 -2.27 12.61
CA LEU A 71 -5.64 -0.85 12.34
C LEU A 71 -4.52 -0.61 11.30
N LEU A 72 -3.38 -1.29 11.44
CA LEU A 72 -2.29 -1.27 10.46
C LEU A 72 -2.76 -1.81 9.09
N GLY A 73 -3.45 -2.95 9.08
CA GLY A 73 -3.98 -3.54 7.87
C GLY A 73 -4.95 -2.62 7.14
N LEU A 74 -5.95 -2.09 7.86
CA LEU A 74 -7.03 -1.30 7.28
C LEU A 74 -6.62 0.11 6.87
N PHE A 75 -5.74 0.78 7.62
CA PHE A 75 -5.42 2.18 7.38
C PHE A 75 -4.03 2.40 6.78
N SER A 76 -3.12 1.41 6.82
CA SER A 76 -1.80 1.52 6.20
C SER A 76 -1.68 0.66 4.95
N ALA A 77 -1.92 -0.65 5.02
CA ALA A 77 -1.75 -1.55 3.87
C ALA A 77 -2.90 -1.49 2.86
N MET A 78 -4.15 -1.47 3.33
CA MET A 78 -5.35 -1.55 2.48
C MET A 78 -5.52 -0.35 1.52
N PRO A 79 -5.26 0.91 1.92
CA PRO A 79 -5.31 2.04 0.99
C PRO A 79 -4.33 1.89 -0.18
N ILE A 80 -3.16 1.29 0.05
CA ILE A 80 -2.16 1.01 -1.00
C ILE A 80 -2.73 -0.05 -1.96
N LEU A 81 -3.34 -1.13 -1.45
CA LEU A 81 -3.98 -2.16 -2.29
C LEU A 81 -5.16 -1.61 -3.09
N LEU A 82 -5.97 -0.70 -2.53
CA LEU A 82 -7.05 -0.04 -3.27
C LEU A 82 -6.51 0.87 -4.37
N LEU A 83 -5.47 1.65 -4.06
CA LEU A 83 -4.79 2.48 -5.04
C LEU A 83 -4.28 1.64 -6.23
N ARG A 84 -3.76 0.44 -5.93
CA ARG A 84 -3.31 -0.53 -6.95
C ARG A 84 -4.43 -0.97 -7.88
N ILE A 85 -5.62 -1.32 -7.34
CA ILE A 85 -6.78 -1.67 -8.16
C ILE A 85 -7.22 -0.47 -9.00
N HIS A 86 -7.40 0.70 -8.38
CA HIS A 86 -7.92 1.87 -9.06
C HIS A 86 -7.02 2.27 -10.25
N GLN A 87 -5.70 2.20 -10.08
CA GLN A 87 -4.75 2.63 -11.10
C GLN A 87 -4.28 1.48 -12.01
N LEU A 88 -4.86 0.30 -11.87
CA LEU A 88 -4.46 -0.89 -12.59
C LEU A 88 -4.57 -0.68 -14.09
N HIS A 89 -3.49 -0.95 -14.80
CA HIS A 89 -3.51 -0.96 -16.26
C HIS A 89 -2.50 -1.97 -16.80
N VAL A 90 -2.78 -2.46 -18.00
CA VAL A 90 -1.95 -3.45 -18.69
C VAL A 90 -1.15 -2.75 -19.78
N GLY A 91 0.15 -3.04 -19.86
CA GLY A 91 1.03 -2.47 -20.89
C GLY A 91 1.66 -1.13 -20.52
N LYS A 92 2.63 -0.67 -21.33
CA LYS A 92 3.29 0.64 -21.13
C LYS A 92 2.44 1.74 -21.74
N ARG A 93 2.26 2.85 -21.02
CA ARG A 93 1.69 4.07 -21.59
C ARG A 93 2.71 4.69 -22.55
N VAL A 94 2.37 4.76 -23.83
CA VAL A 94 3.22 5.40 -24.83
C VAL A 94 3.17 6.92 -24.60
N GLN A 95 4.28 7.51 -24.19
CA GLN A 95 4.44 8.95 -24.06
C GLN A 95 5.47 9.42 -25.08
N PRO A 96 5.21 10.50 -25.85
CA PRO A 96 6.11 10.96 -26.89
C PRO A 96 7.40 11.58 -26.35
N SER A 97 7.39 12.11 -25.11
CA SER A 97 8.57 12.65 -24.45
C SER A 97 8.50 12.55 -22.92
N PRO A 98 9.64 12.47 -22.22
CA PRO A 98 9.68 12.42 -20.74
C PRO A 98 9.20 13.73 -20.10
N PHE A 99 9.46 14.88 -20.73
CA PHE A 99 8.98 16.16 -20.23
C PHE A 99 7.45 16.24 -20.27
N LEU A 100 6.82 15.75 -21.34
CA LEU A 100 5.36 15.70 -21.42
C LEU A 100 4.78 14.70 -20.40
N ALA A 101 5.47 13.58 -20.17
CA ALA A 101 5.08 12.63 -19.13
C ALA A 101 5.11 13.28 -17.72
N PHE A 102 6.14 14.07 -17.43
CA PHE A 102 6.26 14.82 -16.19
C PHE A 102 5.16 15.88 -16.04
N GLN A 103 4.92 16.70 -17.07
CA GLN A 103 3.87 17.71 -17.07
C GLN A 103 2.48 17.08 -16.85
N ARG A 104 2.21 15.94 -17.49
CA ARG A 104 0.97 15.17 -17.29
C ARG A 104 0.86 14.58 -15.90
N ALA A 105 1.97 14.10 -15.33
CA ALA A 105 2.00 13.58 -13.97
C ALA A 105 1.67 14.67 -12.95
N ILE A 106 2.28 15.86 -13.06
CA ILE A 106 1.98 16.99 -12.17
C ILE A 106 0.55 17.50 -12.35
N GLY A 107 0.01 17.48 -13.57
CA GLY A 107 -1.37 17.91 -13.82
C GLY A 107 -2.45 16.91 -13.40
N SER A 108 -2.09 15.67 -13.07
CA SER A 108 -3.08 14.61 -12.83
C SER A 108 -3.55 14.56 -11.39
N PHE A 109 -4.87 14.58 -11.18
CA PHE A 109 -5.48 14.32 -9.87
C PHE A 109 -5.10 12.94 -9.29
N SER A 110 -4.87 11.96 -10.17
CA SER A 110 -4.45 10.60 -9.79
C SER A 110 -3.09 10.61 -9.09
N THR A 111 -2.17 11.46 -9.55
CA THR A 111 -0.84 11.64 -8.96
C THR A 111 -0.90 12.21 -7.56
N TYR A 112 -1.68 13.27 -7.33
CA TYR A 112 -1.88 13.82 -6.00
C TYR A 112 -2.55 12.83 -5.06
N THR A 113 -3.54 12.08 -5.56
CA THR A 113 -4.22 11.02 -4.80
C THR A 113 -3.25 9.92 -4.36
N THR A 114 -2.36 9.47 -5.25
CA THR A 114 -1.30 8.50 -4.92
C THR A 114 -0.43 9.01 -3.79
N ILE A 115 0.15 10.21 -3.95
CA ILE A 115 1.08 10.77 -2.97
C ILE A 115 0.38 10.94 -1.62
N PHE A 116 -0.84 11.46 -1.63
CA PHE A 116 -1.65 11.63 -0.44
C PHE A 116 -1.93 10.31 0.28
N ILE A 117 -2.31 9.25 -0.45
CA ILE A 117 -2.59 7.93 0.14
C ILE A 117 -1.33 7.33 0.79
N TYR A 118 -0.17 7.42 0.14
CA TYR A 118 1.08 6.94 0.73
C TYR A 118 1.48 7.75 1.97
N ALA A 119 1.36 9.08 1.91
CA ALA A 119 1.65 9.96 3.06
C ALA A 119 0.69 9.70 4.24
N LEU A 120 -0.59 9.50 3.97
CA LEU A 120 -1.58 9.18 5.00
C LEU A 120 -1.33 7.78 5.60
N SER A 121 -1.02 6.79 4.76
CA SER A 121 -0.68 5.43 5.20
C SER A 121 0.53 5.40 6.12
N SER A 122 1.61 6.11 5.75
CA SER A 122 2.82 6.19 6.58
C SER A 122 2.61 7.00 7.86
N LEU A 123 1.79 8.05 7.82
CA LEU A 123 1.40 8.84 8.99
C LEU A 123 0.63 7.99 10.01
N VAL A 124 -0.35 7.20 9.55
CA VAL A 124 -1.11 6.30 10.42
C VAL A 124 -0.19 5.23 11.02
N PHE A 125 0.72 4.67 10.22
CA PHE A 125 1.73 3.74 10.72
C PHE A 125 2.55 4.38 11.86
N ALA A 126 3.03 5.60 11.66
CA ALA A 126 3.79 6.33 12.68
C ALA A 126 2.97 6.63 13.93
N ALA A 127 1.69 6.98 13.79
CA ALA A 127 0.81 7.17 14.94
C ALA A 127 0.69 5.90 15.79
N ILE A 128 0.54 4.72 15.15
CA ILE A 128 0.47 3.42 15.84
C ILE A 128 1.81 3.06 16.48
N TYR A 129 2.93 3.35 15.78
CA TYR A 129 4.28 3.14 16.30
C TYR A 129 4.55 3.99 17.55
N LEU A 130 4.24 5.29 17.49
CA LEU A 130 4.43 6.22 18.59
C LEU A 130 3.49 5.90 19.77
N ALA A 131 2.24 5.52 19.49
CA ALA A 131 1.30 5.07 20.52
C ALA A 131 1.71 3.74 21.19
N SER A 132 2.56 2.95 20.54
CA SER A 132 3.08 1.70 21.08
C SER A 132 4.40 1.84 21.83
N SER A 133 4.96 3.06 21.88
CA SER A 133 6.25 3.32 22.51
C SER A 133 6.17 3.24 24.04
N SER A 134 7.22 2.70 24.67
CA SER A 134 7.30 2.60 26.13
C SER A 134 7.64 3.96 26.76
N PRO A 135 7.26 4.25 28.02
CA PRO A 135 7.66 5.49 28.70
C PRO A 135 9.17 5.73 28.71
N ASN A 136 9.97 4.65 28.75
CA ASN A 136 11.43 4.71 28.71
C ASN A 136 12.00 5.28 27.39
N ASP A 137 11.22 5.21 26.31
CA ASP A 137 11.68 5.65 24.99
C ASP A 137 11.66 7.18 24.80
N GLN A 138 10.96 7.91 25.70
CA GLN A 138 10.78 9.35 25.63
C GLN A 138 10.24 9.81 24.26
N LEU A 139 9.30 9.05 23.70
CA LEU A 139 8.64 9.33 22.41
C LEU A 139 7.22 9.89 22.56
N GLY A 140 6.79 10.18 23.79
CA GLY A 140 5.51 10.81 24.05
C GLY A 140 5.42 12.20 23.42
N ILE A 141 4.20 12.68 23.19
CA ILE A 141 3.93 14.04 22.67
C ILE A 141 4.56 15.10 23.58
N LEU A 142 4.47 14.86 24.89
CA LEU A 142 5.01 15.74 25.92
C LEU A 142 6.19 15.04 26.62
N VAL A 143 7.21 15.83 26.91
CA VAL A 143 8.26 15.47 27.86
C VAL A 143 7.85 16.04 29.21
N GLU A 144 7.61 15.14 30.16
CA GLU A 144 7.39 15.52 31.55
C GLU A 144 8.68 16.14 32.08
N GLY A 145 8.55 17.35 32.64
CA GLY A 145 9.65 18.02 33.31
C GLY A 145 9.92 17.38 34.67
N ARG A 146 10.92 17.88 35.39
CA ARG A 146 11.08 17.55 36.82
C ARG A 146 9.83 17.99 37.60
N ILE A 147 9.69 17.54 38.85
CA ILE A 147 8.49 17.75 39.70
C ILE A 147 7.97 19.20 39.70
N HIS A 148 8.83 20.21 39.47
CA HIS A 148 8.47 21.63 39.51
C HIS A 148 8.53 22.32 38.13
N GLU A 149 8.72 21.56 37.05
CA GLU A 149 8.80 22.08 35.70
C GLU A 149 7.53 21.77 34.91
N ARG A 150 7.09 22.76 34.12
CA ARG A 150 5.97 22.55 33.20
C ARG A 150 6.36 21.57 32.08
N PRO A 151 5.42 20.74 31.59
CA PRO A 151 5.69 19.85 30.48
C PRO A 151 6.08 20.65 29.23
N ARG A 152 6.96 20.04 28.43
CA ARG A 152 7.46 20.62 27.19
C ARG A 152 7.04 19.75 26.02
N LEU A 153 6.85 20.36 24.85
CA LEU A 153 6.58 19.63 23.62
C LEU A 153 7.82 18.83 23.21
N ASN A 154 7.63 17.58 22.81
CA ASN A 154 8.72 16.69 22.44
C ASN A 154 9.07 16.84 20.95
N GLU A 155 10.26 17.36 20.64
CA GLU A 155 10.71 17.48 19.25
C GLU A 155 10.99 16.12 18.59
N ARG A 156 11.35 15.08 19.37
CA ARG A 156 11.58 13.73 18.84
C ARG A 156 10.30 13.14 18.25
N PHE A 157 9.17 13.38 18.91
CA PHE A 157 7.85 12.99 18.41
C PHE A 157 7.54 13.71 17.09
N LEU A 158 7.72 15.04 17.04
CA LEU A 158 7.47 15.82 15.83
C LEU A 158 8.34 15.39 14.66
N TYR A 159 9.63 15.13 14.93
CA TYR A 159 10.56 14.63 13.92
C TYR A 159 10.09 13.30 13.35
N LEU A 160 9.68 12.32 14.18
CA LEU A 160 9.26 11.01 13.69
C LEU A 160 7.94 11.09 12.88
N VAL A 161 7.00 11.94 13.29
CA VAL A 161 5.76 12.19 12.53
C VAL A 161 6.08 12.81 11.16
N PHE A 162 6.95 13.83 11.13
CA PHE A 162 7.41 14.45 9.90
C PHE A 162 8.12 13.44 9.01
N PHE A 163 9.07 12.69 9.58
CA PHE A 163 9.90 11.72 8.89
C PHE A 163 9.07 10.61 8.23
N ALA A 164 8.05 10.10 8.94
CA ALA A 164 7.14 9.11 8.38
C ALA A 164 6.29 9.68 7.23
N THR A 165 5.78 10.91 7.38
CA THR A 165 5.03 11.59 6.32
C THR A 165 5.93 11.80 5.09
N TYR A 166 7.16 12.28 5.30
CA TYR A 166 8.18 12.46 4.27
C TYR A 166 8.51 11.15 3.52
N LEU A 167 8.66 10.04 4.24
CA LEU A 167 8.82 8.73 3.63
C LEU A 167 7.63 8.33 2.76
N GLY A 168 6.40 8.60 3.21
CA GLY A 168 5.20 8.36 2.40
C GLY A 168 5.21 9.20 1.12
N PHE A 169 5.64 10.47 1.20
CA PHE A 169 5.87 11.29 0.00
C PHE A 169 6.89 10.67 -0.96
N LEU A 170 8.04 10.22 -0.46
CA LEU A 170 9.06 9.54 -1.27
C LEU A 170 8.51 8.27 -1.92
N GLN A 171 7.77 7.45 -1.18
CA GLN A 171 7.15 6.23 -1.72
C GLN A 171 6.09 6.54 -2.79
N GLY A 172 5.30 7.59 -2.60
CA GLY A 172 4.33 8.05 -3.60
C GLY A 172 5.01 8.48 -4.90
N ILE A 173 6.09 9.25 -4.81
CA ILE A 173 6.91 9.64 -5.97
C ILE A 173 7.50 8.40 -6.63
N TYR A 174 8.06 7.49 -5.85
CA TYR A 174 8.64 6.24 -6.33
C TYR A 174 7.62 5.31 -7.01
N HIS A 175 6.37 5.28 -6.53
CA HIS A 175 5.24 4.57 -7.16
C HIS A 175 4.92 5.13 -8.54
N ILE A 176 4.90 6.46 -8.68
CA ILE A 176 4.61 7.13 -9.96
C ILE A 176 5.79 6.97 -10.93
N ALA A 177 7.02 7.19 -10.45
CA ALA A 177 8.23 7.17 -11.28
C ALA A 177 8.47 5.80 -11.92
N ASN A 178 8.20 4.71 -11.18
CA ASN A 178 8.35 3.35 -11.69
C ASN A 178 7.06 2.78 -12.29
N ASP A 179 6.03 3.61 -12.47
CA ASP A 179 4.72 3.22 -12.98
C ASP A 179 4.21 1.93 -12.31
N ARG A 180 4.27 1.89 -10.97
CA ARG A 180 4.03 0.65 -10.24
C ARG A 180 2.66 0.09 -10.54
N ALA A 181 1.66 0.92 -10.82
CA ALA A 181 0.29 0.48 -11.11
C ALA A 181 0.16 -0.39 -12.39
N ARG A 182 1.20 -0.47 -13.22
CA ARG A 182 1.27 -1.35 -14.38
C ARG A 182 1.38 -2.83 -13.99
N LEU A 183 0.57 -3.66 -14.63
CA LEU A 183 0.70 -5.11 -14.59
C LEU A 183 1.49 -5.59 -15.83
N THR A 184 2.59 -6.29 -15.59
CA THR A 184 3.42 -6.90 -16.64
C THR A 184 3.30 -8.40 -16.58
N PHE A 185 2.73 -9.01 -17.61
CA PHE A 185 2.68 -10.46 -17.71
C PHE A 185 4.06 -10.99 -18.13
N PRO A 186 4.59 -12.02 -17.46
CA PRO A 186 5.82 -12.70 -17.86
C PRO A 186 5.60 -13.45 -19.17
N GLU A 187 6.67 -13.66 -19.92
CA GLU A 187 6.63 -14.45 -21.17
C GLU A 187 6.38 -15.94 -20.87
N GLU A 188 6.86 -16.43 -19.72
CA GLU A 188 6.59 -17.77 -19.23
C GLU A 188 5.42 -17.75 -18.23
N PRO A 189 4.42 -18.65 -18.39
CA PRO A 189 3.28 -18.75 -17.50
C PRO A 189 3.73 -19.11 -16.07
N ILE A 190 3.31 -18.31 -15.08
CA ILE A 190 3.59 -18.59 -13.68
C ILE A 190 2.41 -19.35 -13.08
N ALA A 191 2.63 -20.64 -12.81
CA ALA A 191 1.61 -21.54 -12.27
C ALA A 191 1.22 -21.25 -10.82
N SER A 192 2.05 -20.55 -10.04
CA SER A 192 1.83 -20.29 -8.61
C SER A 192 2.27 -18.90 -8.17
N ALA A 193 1.43 -18.22 -7.39
CA ALA A 193 1.76 -16.94 -6.78
C ALA A 193 3.00 -17.01 -5.88
N GLN A 194 3.32 -18.17 -5.30
CA GLN A 194 4.53 -18.33 -4.47
C GLN A 194 5.81 -18.24 -5.31
N ASP A 195 5.80 -18.78 -6.52
CA ASP A 195 6.95 -18.74 -7.41
C ASP A 195 7.15 -17.33 -7.98
N ALA A 196 6.05 -16.62 -8.30
CA ALA A 196 6.09 -15.20 -8.63
C ALA A 196 6.71 -14.37 -7.49
N ALA A 197 6.31 -14.62 -6.24
CA ALA A 197 6.84 -13.91 -5.08
C ALA A 197 8.34 -14.17 -4.88
N ARG A 198 8.80 -15.42 -5.06
CA ARG A 198 10.22 -15.80 -4.96
C ARG A 198 11.09 -15.08 -6.00
N GLN A 199 10.61 -14.97 -7.24
CA GLN A 199 11.33 -14.26 -8.31
C GLN A 199 11.43 -12.75 -8.03
N GLN A 200 10.44 -12.16 -7.35
CA GLN A 200 10.41 -10.73 -7.03
C GLN A 200 11.19 -10.36 -5.77
N PHE A 201 11.45 -11.32 -4.89
CA PHE A 201 12.11 -11.12 -3.61
C PHE A 201 13.45 -10.34 -3.69
N PRO A 202 14.42 -10.66 -4.58
CA PRO A 202 15.70 -9.94 -4.61
C PRO A 202 15.52 -8.46 -5.00
N ASN A 203 14.66 -8.19 -5.98
CA ASN A 203 14.36 -6.81 -6.41
C ASN A 203 13.73 -6.01 -5.27
N ILE A 204 12.86 -6.64 -4.49
CA ILE A 204 12.23 -6.01 -3.33
C ILE A 204 13.25 -5.73 -2.24
N ALA A 205 14.10 -6.70 -1.89
CA ALA A 205 15.14 -6.50 -0.88
C ALA A 205 16.06 -5.30 -1.25
N TRP A 206 16.42 -5.19 -2.52
CA TRP A 206 17.17 -4.06 -3.05
C TRP A 206 16.40 -2.73 -2.94
N ASN A 207 15.15 -2.70 -3.39
CA ASN A 207 14.30 -1.52 -3.35
C ASN A 207 14.03 -1.04 -1.91
N VAL A 208 13.82 -1.98 -0.97
CA VAL A 208 13.69 -1.67 0.46
C VAL A 208 14.96 -1.02 0.96
N GLY A 209 16.12 -1.65 0.73
CA GLY A 209 17.42 -1.14 1.17
C GLY A 209 17.70 0.27 0.67
N LEU A 210 17.48 0.53 -0.62
CA LEU A 210 17.68 1.85 -1.22
C LEU A 210 16.71 2.90 -0.66
N ASN A 211 15.41 2.60 -0.60
CA ASN A 211 14.43 3.57 -0.11
C ASN A 211 14.63 3.91 1.37
N VAL A 212 15.00 2.91 2.19
CA VAL A 212 15.35 3.12 3.59
C VAL A 212 16.58 3.99 3.71
N LEU A 213 17.65 3.67 2.97
CA LEU A 213 18.89 4.44 3.00
C LEU A 213 18.66 5.90 2.58
N ILE A 214 18.00 6.11 1.45
CA ILE A 214 17.68 7.45 0.94
C ILE A 214 16.85 8.20 1.97
N GLY A 215 15.76 7.60 2.47
CA GLY A 215 14.87 8.23 3.44
C GLY A 215 15.56 8.59 4.75
N THR A 216 16.33 7.69 5.34
CA THR A 216 17.03 7.91 6.61
C THR A 216 18.14 8.96 6.50
N VAL A 217 18.90 8.98 5.40
CA VAL A 217 19.98 9.97 5.21
C VAL A 217 19.43 11.35 4.88
N SER A 218 18.41 11.42 4.02
CA SER A 218 17.81 12.70 3.61
C SER A 218 16.86 13.30 4.65
N GLY A 219 16.21 12.47 5.46
CA GLY A 219 15.20 12.90 6.44
C GLY A 219 15.64 14.05 7.36
N PRO A 220 16.79 13.93 8.06
CA PRO A 220 17.31 15.01 8.90
C PRO A 220 17.57 16.31 8.13
N LEU A 221 18.10 16.22 6.90
CA LEU A 221 18.41 17.38 6.06
C LEU A 221 17.14 18.09 5.59
N VAL A 222 16.15 17.32 5.16
CA VAL A 222 14.85 17.86 4.72
C VAL A 222 14.07 18.41 5.91
N TYR A 223 14.25 17.89 7.12
CA TYR A 223 13.59 18.43 8.31
C TYR A 223 14.05 19.85 8.67
N LEU A 224 15.32 20.21 8.44
CA LEU A 224 15.89 21.51 8.82
C LEU A 224 15.06 22.74 8.38
N PRO A 225 14.68 22.89 7.09
CA PRO A 225 13.88 24.04 6.66
C PRO A 225 12.45 24.04 7.23
N PHE A 226 11.86 22.87 7.50
CA PHE A 226 10.49 22.76 8.03
C PHE A 226 10.43 22.74 9.56
N ARG A 227 11.58 22.60 10.23
CA ARG A 227 11.70 22.46 11.69
C ARG A 227 11.01 23.57 12.44
N HIS A 228 11.32 24.83 12.11
CA HIS A 228 10.74 25.99 12.80
C HIS A 228 9.23 26.12 12.54
N PRO A 229 8.72 26.08 11.29
CA PRO A 229 7.28 26.08 11.02
C PRO A 229 6.51 24.98 11.77
N ILE A 230 7.01 23.73 11.72
CA ILE A 230 6.38 22.60 12.40
C ILE A 230 6.33 22.85 13.91
N TRP A 231 7.45 23.25 14.51
CA TRP A 231 7.52 23.55 15.93
C TRP A 231 6.54 24.64 16.35
N SER A 232 6.56 25.80 15.67
CA SER A 232 5.70 26.93 16.00
C SER A 232 4.21 26.58 15.87
N TRP A 233 3.85 25.88 14.79
CA TRP A 233 2.46 25.52 14.52
C TRP A 233 1.96 24.47 15.53
N THR A 234 2.74 23.43 15.79
CA THR A 234 2.36 22.41 16.78
C THR A 234 2.35 22.97 18.19
N LEU A 235 3.26 23.87 18.56
CA LEU A 235 3.27 24.50 19.88
C LEU A 235 2.06 25.42 20.08
N TRP A 236 1.69 26.18 19.04
CA TRP A 236 0.46 27.00 19.05
C TRP A 236 -0.78 26.12 19.26
N PHE A 237 -0.89 25.02 18.52
CA PHE A 237 -2.00 24.08 18.65
C PHE A 237 -2.01 23.39 20.02
N ALA A 238 -0.86 22.85 20.46
CA ALA A 238 -0.74 22.11 21.71
C ALA A 238 -1.04 22.99 22.94
N ARG A 239 -0.71 24.29 22.91
CA ARG A 239 -1.07 25.24 23.98
C ARG A 239 -2.59 25.41 24.15
N ARG A 240 -3.40 25.06 23.16
CA ARG A 240 -4.86 25.10 23.28
C ARG A 240 -5.42 23.96 24.12
N PHE A 241 -4.72 22.83 24.17
CA PHE A 241 -5.16 21.61 24.86
C PHE A 241 -4.35 21.30 26.13
N TYR A 242 -3.10 21.75 26.20
CA TYR A 242 -2.17 21.42 27.27
C TYR A 242 -1.59 22.67 27.94
N TRP A 243 -1.37 22.57 29.25
CA TRP A 243 -0.70 23.60 30.04
C TRP A 243 0.82 23.52 29.88
N LEU A 244 1.33 24.11 28.79
CA LEU A 244 2.75 24.05 28.41
C LEU A 244 3.59 25.19 28.99
N ASN A 245 4.92 25.00 28.95
CA ASN A 245 5.86 26.08 29.20
C ASN A 245 5.64 27.26 28.21
N ARG A 246 5.77 28.49 28.73
CA ARG A 246 5.60 29.73 27.97
C ARG A 246 6.74 29.96 26.97
N SER A 247 7.92 29.38 27.23
CA SER A 247 9.06 29.45 26.31
C SER A 247 8.67 28.86 24.93
N ALA A 248 9.01 29.59 23.88
CA ALA A 248 8.90 29.15 22.49
C ALA A 248 10.26 28.77 21.88
N VAL A 249 11.32 28.72 22.71
CA VAL A 249 12.68 28.44 22.26
C VAL A 249 12.75 27.03 21.69
N LEU A 250 13.38 26.92 20.52
CA LEU A 250 13.58 25.64 19.84
C LEU A 250 14.60 24.79 20.60
N PRO A 251 14.35 23.49 20.82
CA PRO A 251 15.31 22.62 21.49
C PRO A 251 16.59 22.41 20.67
N SER A 252 17.57 21.70 21.25
CA SER A 252 18.70 21.16 20.48
C SER A 252 18.20 20.19 19.39
N PHE A 253 18.94 20.07 18.29
CA PHE A 253 18.54 19.18 17.19
C PHE A 253 18.26 17.75 17.69
N PRO A 254 17.09 17.15 17.37
CA PRO A 254 16.63 15.94 18.05
C PRO A 254 17.32 14.67 17.54
N VAL A 255 17.94 14.72 16.36
CA VAL A 255 18.54 13.55 15.70
C VAL A 255 19.94 13.28 16.26
N GLY A 256 19.99 12.52 17.35
CA GLY A 256 21.21 11.83 17.81
C GLY A 256 21.32 10.41 17.22
N PRO A 257 22.41 9.67 17.50
CA PRO A 257 22.64 8.32 16.98
C PRO A 257 21.48 7.34 17.26
N GLY A 258 20.89 7.41 18.46
CA GLY A 258 19.75 6.57 18.83
C GLY A 258 18.48 6.88 18.04
N LEU A 259 18.19 8.16 17.79
CA LEU A 259 17.02 8.55 16.98
C LEU A 259 17.25 8.26 15.49
N PHE A 260 18.49 8.35 15.01
CA PHE A 260 18.86 7.98 13.65
C PHE A 260 18.60 6.49 13.39
N ILE A 261 19.11 5.60 14.24
CA ILE A 261 18.84 4.15 14.14
C ILE A 261 17.33 3.88 14.22
N ARG A 262 16.63 4.54 15.14
CA ARG A 262 15.18 4.39 15.29
C ARG A 262 14.42 4.86 14.05
N SER A 263 14.86 5.94 13.41
CA SER A 263 14.30 6.39 12.13
C SER A 263 14.60 5.42 10.99
N ALA A 264 15.76 4.76 10.98
CA ALA A 264 16.06 3.69 10.02
C ALA A 264 15.13 2.49 10.18
N VAL A 265 14.88 2.05 11.42
CA VAL A 265 13.93 0.96 11.71
C VAL A 265 12.51 1.34 11.31
N LEU A 266 12.08 2.56 11.65
CA LEU A 266 10.76 3.07 11.25
C LEU A 266 10.63 3.11 9.72
N ALA A 267 11.67 3.59 9.03
CA ALA A 267 11.72 3.60 7.57
C ALA A 267 11.60 2.20 6.98
N ALA A 268 12.36 1.24 7.53
CA ALA A 268 12.32 -0.16 7.09
C ALA A 268 10.90 -0.73 7.21
N MET A 269 10.22 -0.51 8.34
CA MET A 269 8.85 -1.02 8.52
C MET A 269 7.84 -0.39 7.54
N ILE A 270 7.89 0.94 7.36
CA ILE A 270 7.00 1.67 6.44
C ILE A 270 7.28 1.30 4.98
N VAL A 271 8.53 1.04 4.60
CA VAL A 271 8.86 0.59 3.24
C VAL A 271 8.45 -0.87 3.03
N LEU A 272 8.71 -1.73 4.01
CA LEU A 272 8.35 -3.14 3.92
C LEU A 272 6.84 -3.36 3.74
N ILE A 273 5.98 -2.64 4.48
CA ILE A 273 4.52 -2.81 4.35
C ILE A 273 4.04 -2.47 2.94
N SER A 274 4.57 -1.40 2.34
CA SER A 274 4.27 -0.97 0.97
C SER A 274 4.80 -1.96 -0.07
N GLU A 275 6.02 -2.46 0.10
CA GLU A 275 6.63 -3.44 -0.81
C GLU A 275 5.95 -4.81 -0.74
N VAL A 276 5.58 -5.27 0.45
CA VAL A 276 4.81 -6.51 0.62
C VAL A 276 3.43 -6.38 -0.02
N ALA A 277 2.76 -5.23 0.13
CA ALA A 277 1.49 -4.97 -0.55
C ALA A 277 1.64 -5.00 -2.08
N HIS A 278 2.72 -4.40 -2.59
CA HIS A 278 3.06 -4.44 -4.02
C HIS A 278 3.31 -5.88 -4.52
N MET A 279 4.15 -6.63 -3.81
CA MET A 279 4.50 -8.02 -4.13
C MET A 279 3.27 -8.94 -4.11
N ALA A 280 2.48 -8.87 -3.04
CA ALA A 280 1.29 -9.69 -2.88
C ALA A 280 0.30 -9.40 -4.01
N PHE A 281 0.07 -8.12 -4.31
CA PHE A 281 -0.79 -7.73 -5.42
C PHE A 281 -0.30 -8.29 -6.75
N ILE A 282 0.97 -8.11 -7.10
CA ILE A 282 1.49 -8.58 -8.38
C ILE A 282 1.43 -10.11 -8.46
N SER A 283 1.87 -10.81 -7.42
CA SER A 283 1.96 -12.27 -7.40
C SER A 283 0.62 -12.95 -7.65
N PHE A 284 -0.47 -12.43 -7.07
CA PHE A 284 -1.81 -12.98 -7.31
C PHE A 284 -2.45 -12.49 -8.62
N PHE A 285 -2.13 -11.28 -9.09
CA PHE A 285 -2.72 -10.76 -10.33
C PHE A 285 -2.03 -11.28 -11.60
N ILE A 286 -0.76 -11.64 -11.53
CA ILE A 286 -0.01 -12.28 -12.64
C ILE A 286 -0.34 -13.76 -12.79
N GLU A 287 -0.77 -14.44 -11.71
CA GLU A 287 -1.13 -15.86 -11.75
C GLU A 287 -2.02 -16.16 -12.95
N ASP A 288 -1.77 -17.27 -13.64
CA ASP A 288 -2.55 -17.58 -14.82
C ASP A 288 -4.02 -17.81 -14.49
N PRO A 289 -4.94 -17.49 -15.42
CA PRO A 289 -6.36 -17.69 -15.19
C PRO A 289 -6.78 -19.18 -15.28
N PHE A 290 -5.88 -20.15 -15.08
CA PHE A 290 -6.25 -21.56 -15.13
C PHE A 290 -6.86 -22.05 -13.80
N LYS A 291 -7.93 -22.83 -13.87
CA LYS A 291 -8.44 -23.61 -12.72
C LYS A 291 -8.49 -25.08 -13.13
N HIS A 292 -7.61 -25.90 -12.56
CA HIS A 292 -7.45 -27.32 -12.91
C HIS A 292 -7.07 -27.56 -14.38
N GLY A 293 -6.12 -26.77 -14.92
CA GLY A 293 -5.65 -26.92 -16.30
C GLY A 293 -6.64 -26.47 -17.39
N LYS A 294 -7.78 -25.88 -17.01
CA LYS A 294 -8.79 -25.35 -17.93
C LYS A 294 -8.84 -23.82 -17.87
N VAL A 295 -9.10 -23.19 -19.03
CA VAL A 295 -9.27 -21.74 -19.11
C VAL A 295 -10.59 -21.32 -18.46
N ILE A 296 -10.70 -20.06 -18.04
CA ILE A 296 -11.90 -19.58 -17.32
C ILE A 296 -13.18 -19.70 -18.15
N THR A 297 -13.05 -19.61 -19.48
CA THR A 297 -14.14 -19.74 -20.44
C THR A 297 -14.68 -21.16 -20.52
N ASP A 298 -13.90 -22.18 -20.15
CA ASP A 298 -14.34 -23.58 -20.16
C ASP A 298 -15.40 -23.89 -19.09
N LYS A 299 -15.58 -22.98 -18.12
CA LYS A 299 -16.69 -23.07 -17.15
C LYS A 299 -18.03 -22.63 -17.73
N SER A 300 -18.01 -21.95 -18.88
CA SER A 300 -19.21 -21.49 -19.56
C SER A 300 -19.85 -22.61 -20.36
N MET A 301 -21.18 -22.56 -20.46
CA MET A 301 -21.95 -23.43 -21.37
C MET A 301 -21.59 -23.18 -22.85
N ASP A 302 -21.07 -21.98 -23.17
CA ASP A 302 -20.54 -21.62 -24.49
C ASP A 302 -19.18 -20.92 -24.33
N PRO A 303 -18.06 -21.68 -24.28
CA PRO A 303 -16.72 -21.13 -24.07
C PRO A 303 -16.30 -20.13 -25.14
N ASN A 304 -16.58 -20.44 -26.42
CA ASN A 304 -16.19 -19.60 -27.55
C ASN A 304 -17.02 -18.32 -27.60
N GLY A 305 -18.35 -18.42 -27.41
CA GLY A 305 -19.21 -17.24 -27.31
C GLY A 305 -18.78 -16.32 -26.17
N THR A 306 -18.42 -16.90 -25.02
CA THR A 306 -17.94 -16.14 -23.85
C THR A 306 -16.61 -15.44 -24.15
N LEU A 307 -15.67 -16.12 -24.81
CA LEU A 307 -14.40 -15.52 -25.24
C LEU A 307 -14.61 -14.33 -26.19
N VAL A 308 -15.51 -14.47 -27.16
CA VAL A 308 -15.86 -13.38 -28.09
C VAL A 308 -16.47 -12.20 -27.34
N THR A 309 -17.30 -12.43 -26.31
CA THR A 309 -17.80 -11.32 -25.48
C THR A 309 -16.68 -10.58 -24.76
N GLY A 310 -15.63 -11.28 -24.33
CA GLY A 310 -14.43 -10.71 -23.70
C GLY A 310 -13.58 -9.90 -24.68
N LEU A 311 -13.36 -10.43 -25.88
CA LEU A 311 -12.62 -9.74 -26.94
C LEU A 311 -13.37 -8.48 -27.42
N ARG A 312 -14.71 -8.55 -27.54
CA ARG A 312 -15.54 -7.39 -27.87
C ARG A 312 -15.62 -6.38 -26.73
N SER A 313 -15.48 -6.82 -25.48
CA SER A 313 -15.45 -5.94 -24.32
C SER A 313 -14.07 -5.39 -24.00
N ALA A 314 -13.05 -5.61 -24.84
CA ALA A 314 -11.70 -5.09 -24.66
C ALA A 314 -11.62 -3.56 -24.49
N ASN A 315 -12.66 -2.82 -24.89
CA ASN A 315 -12.78 -1.38 -24.67
C ASN A 315 -13.35 -1.00 -23.28
N LYS A 316 -13.79 -1.97 -22.46
CA LYS A 316 -14.17 -1.73 -21.06
C LYS A 316 -12.93 -1.99 -20.19
N PRO A 317 -12.52 -1.03 -19.33
CA PRO A 317 -11.40 -1.24 -18.45
C PRO A 317 -11.67 -2.44 -17.52
N LEU A 318 -10.58 -3.16 -17.18
CA LEU A 318 -10.53 -4.03 -16.00
C LEU A 318 -10.96 -3.27 -14.75
#